data_AF-A0A2M9G6K0-F1
#
_entry.id   AF-A0A2M9G6K0-F1
#
_cell.length_a   1.000
_cell.length_b   1.000
_cell.length_c   1.000
_cell.angle_alpha   90.00
_cell.angle_beta   90.00
_cell.angle_gamma   90.00
#
_symmetry.space_group_name_H-M   'P 1'
#
loop_
_entity.id
_entity.type
_entity.pdbx_description
1 polymer ?
#
loop_
_entity_poly.entity_id
_entity_poly.type
_entity_poly.pdbx_seq_one_letter_code
_entity_poly.pdbx_strand_id
1 'polypeptide(L)'
;MSDARGYPPGGDAQAITRIANEHYGGFEKLFEARGWPERGARMMPAVQRRVAEAYGSVRAFERAHASQLMPPLDAINADPPNVWLTSFYGFDPDAWGFVGFTHERARRKFVGESEPGVLMVVYGTSKALPAERRKVLGLLQCSHQLGTAEEFMHPTEWRDKVADPDRADKWNHAVRVVRAWRVTPETRMDVEEFAPQSTAAGAWRHIGAQGVRLERDEAGRLLHLDLSEVDVFGQNPIVGASVAAAPEILSPSKAGPVSQTPFTTRESEGPKHLYVLRLIGSADDFLGRSAGGKFIVKAGFSKSPMTRCDDHNRALPRGAFRWEVLHSGAALGYDAHPSSDHAKAGERAMQEVLCGGPRGESLGGEFFLAEPALIDMAWDTGNAAARRFRR
;
A
#
# COMPACT_ATOMS: atom_id res chain seq x y z
N MET A 1 -10.12 -36.33 15.38
CA MET A 1 -10.13 -37.06 14.11
C MET A 1 -9.06 -36.43 13.21
N SER A 2 -8.26 -37.27 12.56
CA SER A 2 -6.92 -37.00 12.03
C SER A 2 -6.85 -35.96 10.91
N ASP A 3 -6.05 -34.91 11.11
CA ASP A 3 -5.64 -34.00 10.05
C ASP A 3 -4.25 -34.39 9.50
N ALA A 4 -4.09 -35.67 9.18
CA ALA A 4 -2.85 -36.27 8.69
C ALA A 4 -2.78 -36.17 7.17
N ARG A 5 -2.73 -34.95 6.62
CA ARG A 5 -2.22 -34.73 5.26
C ARG A 5 -0.75 -34.33 5.38
N GLY A 6 0.15 -35.27 5.07
CA GLY A 6 1.57 -34.97 4.88
C GLY A 6 1.76 -33.93 3.77
N TYR A 7 2.88 -33.22 3.78
CA TYR A 7 3.20 -32.32 2.67
C TYR A 7 3.27 -33.11 1.35
N PRO A 8 2.97 -32.47 0.21
CA PRO A 8 3.36 -33.04 -1.08
C PRO A 8 4.88 -33.25 -1.10
N PRO A 9 5.41 -34.20 -1.91
CA PRO A 9 6.84 -34.45 -2.01
C PRO A 9 7.64 -33.15 -2.20
N GLY A 10 8.58 -32.88 -1.30
CA GLY A 10 9.40 -31.66 -1.29
C GLY A 10 8.82 -30.47 -0.51
N GLY A 11 7.57 -30.51 -0.05
CA GLY A 11 6.95 -29.42 0.71
C GLY A 11 7.61 -29.17 2.09
N ASP A 12 8.10 -30.21 2.75
CA ASP A 12 8.89 -30.09 3.99
C ASP A 12 10.17 -29.25 3.78
N ALA A 13 10.90 -29.53 2.69
CA ALA A 13 12.13 -28.81 2.36
C ALA A 13 11.84 -27.35 1.99
N GLN A 14 10.73 -27.08 1.28
CA GLN A 14 10.28 -25.73 0.97
C GLN A 14 9.91 -24.96 2.24
N ALA A 15 9.15 -25.57 3.15
CA ALA A 15 8.76 -24.98 4.43
C ALA A 15 9.97 -24.59 5.28
N ILE A 16 10.94 -25.49 5.42
CA ILE A 16 12.17 -25.22 6.17
C ILE A 16 13.01 -24.13 5.48
N THR A 17 13.17 -24.18 4.15
CA THR A 17 13.93 -23.18 3.39
C THR A 17 13.31 -21.80 3.56
N ARG A 18 11.98 -21.73 3.46
CA ARG A 18 11.21 -20.50 3.69
C ARG A 18 11.49 -19.93 5.08
N ILE A 19 11.32 -20.71 6.15
CA ILE A 19 11.58 -20.25 7.52
C ILE A 19 13.05 -19.87 7.73
N ALA A 20 13.99 -20.65 7.21
CA ALA A 20 15.41 -20.35 7.30
C ALA A 20 15.71 -18.97 6.68
N ASN A 21 15.14 -18.68 5.52
CA ASN A 21 15.30 -17.39 4.85
C ASN A 21 14.55 -16.26 5.58
N GLU A 22 13.29 -16.48 5.96
CA GLU A 22 12.42 -15.47 6.58
C GLU A 22 12.85 -15.11 8.01
N HIS A 23 13.21 -16.09 8.84
CA HIS A 23 13.48 -15.86 10.26
C HIS A 23 14.96 -15.74 10.60
N TYR A 24 15.84 -16.30 9.76
CA TYR A 24 17.26 -16.38 10.06
C TYR A 24 18.13 -15.73 8.99
N GLY A 25 17.61 -15.41 7.80
CA GLY A 25 18.43 -14.89 6.69
C GLY A 25 19.30 -15.96 6.04
N GLY A 26 18.84 -17.22 6.06
CA GLY A 26 19.48 -18.36 5.40
C GLY A 26 19.81 -19.51 6.35
N PHE A 27 20.21 -20.65 5.78
CA PHE A 27 20.56 -21.85 6.55
C PHE A 27 21.76 -21.66 7.46
N GLU A 28 22.77 -20.91 7.05
CA GLU A 28 23.98 -20.69 7.86
C GLU A 28 23.63 -20.03 9.19
N LYS A 29 22.89 -18.92 9.14
CA LYS A 29 22.40 -18.21 10.32
C LYS A 29 21.41 -19.02 11.15
N LEU A 30 20.59 -19.88 10.52
CA LEU A 30 19.71 -20.81 11.24
C LEU A 30 20.53 -21.82 12.07
N PHE A 31 21.56 -22.42 11.48
CA PHE A 31 22.41 -23.40 12.16
C PHE A 31 23.23 -22.75 13.29
N GLU A 32 23.71 -21.53 13.09
CA GLU A 32 24.38 -20.74 14.13
C GLU A 32 23.43 -20.43 15.29
N ALA A 33 22.24 -19.90 15.00
CA ALA A 33 21.25 -19.54 16.02
C ALA A 33 20.79 -20.72 16.87
N ARG A 34 20.85 -21.95 16.33
CA ARG A 34 20.44 -23.19 17.01
C ARG A 34 21.60 -24.01 17.56
N GLY A 35 22.84 -23.53 17.40
CA GLY A 35 24.03 -24.24 17.86
C GLY A 35 24.23 -25.60 17.18
N TRP A 36 23.71 -25.79 15.97
CA TRP A 36 23.86 -27.04 15.23
C TRP A 36 25.25 -27.11 14.59
N PRO A 37 25.94 -28.26 14.61
CA PRO A 37 27.36 -28.34 14.25
C PRO A 37 27.65 -28.37 12.74
N GLU A 38 26.67 -28.69 11.89
CA GLU A 38 26.91 -28.82 10.45
C GLU A 38 27.16 -27.47 9.76
N ARG A 39 28.06 -27.46 8.76
CA ARG A 39 28.45 -26.26 8.00
C ARG A 39 28.62 -26.56 6.51
N GLY A 40 28.46 -25.54 5.68
CA GLY A 40 28.60 -25.62 4.22
C GLY A 40 27.64 -26.63 3.59
N ALA A 41 28.15 -27.43 2.63
CA ALA A 41 27.37 -28.45 1.92
C ALA A 41 26.70 -29.51 2.83
N ARG A 42 27.15 -29.65 4.09
CA ARG A 42 26.57 -30.60 5.05
C ARG A 42 25.28 -30.11 5.71
N MET A 43 24.89 -28.83 5.54
CA MET A 43 23.68 -28.27 6.16
C MET A 43 22.40 -28.82 5.50
N MET A 44 22.34 -28.84 4.17
CA MET A 44 21.12 -29.21 3.43
C MET A 44 20.63 -30.64 3.71
N PRO A 45 21.49 -31.68 3.74
CA PRO A 45 21.04 -33.03 4.09
C PRO A 45 20.66 -33.17 5.57
N ALA A 46 21.19 -32.31 6.44
CA ALA A 46 20.99 -32.40 7.89
C ALA A 46 19.79 -31.59 8.41
N VAL A 47 19.35 -30.55 7.69
CA VAL A 47 18.39 -29.58 8.23
C VAL A 47 17.05 -30.18 8.60
N GLN A 48 16.51 -31.10 7.78
CA GLN A 48 15.23 -31.73 8.07
C GLN A 48 15.31 -32.60 9.34
N ARG A 49 16.41 -33.34 9.51
CA ARG A 49 16.68 -34.12 10.73
C ARG A 49 16.78 -33.19 11.95
N ARG A 50 17.56 -32.12 11.86
CA ARG A 50 17.73 -31.15 12.97
C ARG A 50 16.42 -30.48 13.38
N VAL A 51 15.60 -30.13 12.39
CA VAL A 51 14.26 -29.59 12.61
C VAL A 51 13.36 -30.61 13.32
N ALA A 52 13.37 -31.87 12.88
CA ALA A 52 12.61 -32.92 13.55
C ALA A 52 13.10 -33.20 14.98
N GLU A 53 14.41 -33.21 15.22
CA GLU A 53 15.02 -33.39 16.55
C GLU A 53 14.65 -32.25 17.51
N ALA A 54 14.73 -31.00 17.05
CA ALA A 54 14.52 -29.83 17.90
C ALA A 54 13.04 -29.47 18.12
N TYR A 55 12.16 -29.77 17.15
CA TYR A 55 10.75 -29.33 17.17
C TYR A 55 9.75 -30.49 17.09
N GLY A 56 10.22 -31.73 16.91
CA GLY A 56 9.38 -32.91 16.73
C GLY A 56 8.81 -33.08 15.32
N SER A 57 8.61 -32.01 14.55
CA SER A 57 8.16 -32.07 13.15
C SER A 57 8.38 -30.75 12.41
N VAL A 58 8.33 -30.78 11.07
CA VAL A 58 8.36 -29.58 10.24
C VAL A 58 7.14 -28.69 10.48
N ARG A 59 5.96 -29.26 10.73
CA ARG A 59 4.76 -28.48 11.12
C ARG A 59 4.90 -27.81 12.48
N ALA A 60 5.58 -28.45 13.44
CA ALA A 60 5.87 -27.84 14.73
C ALA A 60 6.93 -26.74 14.60
N PHE A 61 7.91 -26.93 13.71
CA PHE A 61 8.85 -25.88 13.31
C PHE A 61 8.12 -24.71 12.63
N GLU A 62 7.22 -24.96 11.69
CA GLU A 62 6.34 -23.94 11.10
C GLU A 62 5.45 -23.26 12.12
N ARG A 63 4.93 -23.94 13.14
CA ARG A 63 4.15 -23.27 14.20
C ARG A 63 5.03 -22.46 15.15
N ALA A 64 6.21 -22.95 15.48
CA ALA A 64 7.18 -22.23 16.31
C ALA A 64 7.77 -20.99 15.60
N HIS A 65 7.71 -20.98 14.27
CA HIS A 65 8.14 -19.88 13.41
C HIS A 65 6.99 -19.26 12.63
N ALA A 66 5.75 -19.62 12.95
CA ALA A 66 4.62 -18.85 12.53
C ALA A 66 4.77 -17.59 13.36
N SER A 67 5.38 -16.56 12.79
CA SER A 67 5.25 -15.22 13.33
C SER A 67 3.76 -14.99 13.39
N GLN A 68 3.18 -15.14 14.58
CA GLN A 68 1.86 -14.59 14.86
C GLN A 68 2.08 -13.09 14.89
N LEU A 69 2.28 -12.53 13.69
CA LEU A 69 2.18 -11.11 13.48
C LEU A 69 0.83 -10.74 14.05
N MET A 70 0.86 -9.90 15.07
CA MET A 70 -0.35 -9.34 15.65
C MET A 70 -1.20 -8.81 14.49
N PRO A 71 -2.44 -9.31 14.32
CA PRO A 71 -3.35 -8.78 13.32
C PRO A 71 -3.50 -7.26 13.49
N PRO A 72 -3.64 -6.48 12.41
CA PRO A 72 -3.68 -5.02 12.53
C PRO A 72 -4.77 -4.51 13.48
N LEU A 73 -5.95 -5.14 13.49
CA LEU A 73 -7.01 -4.79 14.44
C LEU A 73 -6.64 -5.11 15.89
N ASP A 74 -5.91 -6.20 16.13
CA ASP A 74 -5.43 -6.54 17.48
C ASP A 74 -4.34 -5.54 17.92
N ALA A 75 -3.49 -5.09 17.01
CA ALA A 75 -2.49 -4.05 17.28
C ALA A 75 -3.12 -2.71 17.68
N ILE A 76 -4.21 -2.31 17.01
CA ILE A 76 -4.98 -1.11 17.34
C ILE A 76 -5.65 -1.24 18.72
N ASN A 77 -6.24 -2.41 19.00
CA ASN A 77 -7.04 -2.63 20.20
C ASN A 77 -6.23 -3.08 21.44
N ALA A 78 -4.93 -3.35 21.28
CA ALA A 78 -4.04 -3.76 22.38
C ALA A 78 -3.95 -2.71 23.51
N ASP A 79 -3.52 -3.15 24.69
CA ASP A 79 -3.29 -2.29 25.85
C ASP A 79 -1.88 -2.50 26.44
N PRO A 80 -0.94 -1.56 26.24
CA PRO A 80 -1.05 -0.37 25.38
C PRO A 80 -1.12 -0.76 23.89
N PRO A 81 -1.60 0.13 23.00
CA PRO A 81 -1.66 -0.15 21.56
C PRO A 81 -0.29 -0.48 20.98
N ASN A 82 -0.22 -1.48 20.10
CA ASN A 82 0.99 -1.81 19.35
C ASN A 82 1.03 -1.00 18.03
N VAL A 83 0.85 0.32 18.17
CA VAL A 83 0.77 1.28 17.07
C VAL A 83 1.71 2.44 17.35
N TRP A 84 2.52 2.77 16.36
CA TRP A 84 3.56 3.79 16.45
C TRP A 84 3.39 4.82 15.35
N LEU A 85 3.82 6.04 15.61
CA LEU A 85 3.85 7.15 14.67
C LEU A 85 5.30 7.49 14.32
N THR A 86 5.57 7.69 13.03
CA THR A 86 6.85 8.18 12.50
C THR A 86 6.64 9.16 11.34
N SER A 87 7.71 9.80 10.90
CA SER A 87 7.68 10.81 9.84
C SER A 87 8.66 10.51 8.72
N PHE A 88 8.20 10.47 7.47
CA PHE A 88 9.05 10.22 6.29
C PHE A 88 8.97 11.36 5.25
N TYR A 89 9.87 11.33 4.27
CA TYR A 89 9.86 12.27 3.14
C TYR A 89 8.83 11.87 2.07
N GLY A 90 8.33 10.64 2.10
CA GLY A 90 7.30 10.10 1.22
C GLY A 90 6.84 8.75 1.75
N PHE A 91 5.86 8.14 1.08
CA PHE A 91 5.30 6.85 1.44
C PHE A 91 5.33 5.90 0.23
N ASP A 92 6.44 5.18 0.07
CA ASP A 92 6.73 4.36 -1.12
C ASP A 92 7.17 2.93 -0.73
N PRO A 93 6.26 2.12 -0.15
CA PRO A 93 6.61 0.81 0.40
C PRO A 93 7.00 -0.22 -0.66
N ASP A 94 6.61 -0.02 -1.93
CA ASP A 94 6.98 -0.87 -3.07
C ASP A 94 8.47 -0.77 -3.43
N ALA A 95 9.12 0.33 -3.04
CA ALA A 95 10.54 0.57 -3.19
C ALA A 95 11.30 0.53 -1.85
N TRP A 96 10.63 0.90 -0.74
CA TRP A 96 11.15 0.89 0.63
C TRP A 96 10.40 -0.12 1.51
N GLY A 97 10.74 -1.42 1.38
CA GLY A 97 10.11 -2.53 2.08
C GLY A 97 10.46 -2.66 3.57
N PHE A 98 10.82 -1.57 4.24
CA PHE A 98 11.28 -1.56 5.64
C PHE A 98 11.03 -0.22 6.34
N VAL A 99 11.05 -0.25 7.67
CA VAL A 99 11.23 0.94 8.51
C VAL A 99 12.70 1.07 8.86
N GLY A 100 13.31 2.19 8.46
CA GLY A 100 14.74 2.44 8.61
C GLY A 100 15.10 3.35 9.78
N PHE A 101 16.17 3.00 10.50
CA PHE A 101 16.72 3.77 11.62
C PHE A 101 18.18 4.13 11.33
N THR A 102 18.55 5.39 11.56
CA THR A 102 19.95 5.85 11.39
C THR A 102 20.87 5.27 12.46
N HIS A 103 20.38 5.08 13.68
CA HIS A 103 21.16 4.52 14.78
C HIS A 103 20.58 3.18 15.20
N GLU A 104 21.45 2.17 15.34
CA GLU A 104 21.03 0.84 15.77
C GLU A 104 20.31 0.85 17.12
N ARG A 105 20.75 1.72 18.04
CA ARG A 105 20.10 1.90 19.35
C ARG A 105 18.62 2.27 19.22
N ALA A 106 18.26 3.10 18.24
CA ALA A 106 16.86 3.47 18.00
C ALA A 106 16.05 2.26 17.49
N ARG A 107 16.61 1.49 16.55
CA ARG A 107 16.00 0.23 16.10
C ARG A 107 15.78 -0.75 17.26
N ARG A 108 16.80 -0.95 18.10
CA ARG A 108 16.71 -1.86 19.27
C ARG A 108 15.66 -1.39 20.27
N LYS A 109 15.55 -0.09 20.52
CA LYS A 109 14.50 0.48 21.37
C LYS A 109 13.12 0.19 20.80
N PHE A 110 12.88 0.53 19.52
CA PHE A 110 11.61 0.27 18.85
C PHE A 110 11.21 -1.21 18.97
N VAL A 111 12.09 -2.12 18.55
CA VAL A 111 11.84 -3.57 18.59
C VAL A 111 11.64 -4.10 20.01
N GLY A 112 12.29 -3.52 21.02
CA GLY A 112 12.14 -3.90 22.42
C GLY A 112 10.89 -3.33 23.10
N GLU A 113 10.28 -2.30 22.52
CA GLU A 113 9.08 -1.62 23.05
C GLU A 113 7.81 -1.93 22.23
N SER A 114 7.92 -2.71 21.16
CA SER A 114 6.82 -3.18 20.31
C SER A 114 6.78 -4.70 20.22
N GLU A 115 5.76 -5.24 19.56
CA GLU A 115 5.64 -6.68 19.27
C GLU A 115 5.52 -6.94 17.75
N PRO A 116 5.92 -8.12 17.24
CA PRO A 116 5.74 -8.48 15.84
C PRO A 116 4.29 -8.27 15.37
N GLY A 117 4.12 -7.60 14.23
CA GLY A 117 2.81 -7.13 13.76
C GLY A 117 2.51 -5.68 14.13
N VAL A 118 3.44 -4.98 14.79
CA VAL A 118 3.36 -3.54 15.08
C VAL A 118 2.99 -2.75 13.83
N LEU A 119 2.08 -1.79 14.00
CA LEU A 119 1.69 -0.86 12.95
C LEU A 119 2.48 0.44 13.09
N MET A 120 3.17 0.84 12.03
CA MET A 120 3.86 2.12 11.92
C MET A 120 3.06 3.06 11.02
N VAL A 121 2.41 4.05 11.64
CA VAL A 121 1.73 5.15 10.97
C VAL A 121 2.76 6.17 10.50
N VAL A 122 2.69 6.53 9.22
CA VAL A 122 3.64 7.45 8.59
C VAL A 122 2.93 8.75 8.24
N TYR A 123 3.48 9.88 8.68
CA TYR A 123 3.08 11.20 8.16
C TYR A 123 4.20 11.88 7.36
N GLY A 124 3.82 12.79 6.46
CA GLY A 124 4.77 13.53 5.64
C GLY A 124 5.47 14.65 6.40
N THR A 125 6.80 14.69 6.36
CA THR A 125 7.59 15.79 6.92
C THR A 125 7.49 17.07 6.08
N SER A 126 8.17 18.15 6.48
CA SER A 126 8.30 19.38 5.69
C SER A 126 8.98 19.18 4.31
N LYS A 127 9.76 18.10 4.15
CA LYS A 127 10.40 17.74 2.87
C LYS A 127 9.51 16.88 1.96
N ALA A 128 8.32 16.47 2.43
CA ALA A 128 7.36 15.77 1.60
C ALA A 128 6.74 16.68 0.53
N LEU A 129 6.06 16.06 -0.44
CA LEU A 129 5.28 16.77 -1.45
C LEU A 129 4.31 17.76 -0.76
N PRO A 130 4.05 18.95 -1.34
CA PRO A 130 3.22 19.97 -0.69
C PRO A 130 1.87 19.45 -0.15
N ALA A 131 1.19 18.57 -0.90
CA ALA A 131 -0.10 17.97 -0.51
C ALA A 131 0.02 16.89 0.59
N GLU A 132 1.24 16.46 0.92
CA GLU A 132 1.54 15.39 1.89
C GLU A 132 2.12 15.90 3.20
N ARG A 133 2.52 17.18 3.24
CA ARG A 133 3.14 17.77 4.43
C ARG A 133 2.16 17.74 5.61
N ARG A 134 2.64 17.20 6.73
CA ARG A 134 1.88 16.98 7.96
C ARG A 134 0.64 16.11 7.79
N LYS A 135 0.48 15.41 6.66
CA LYS A 135 -0.65 14.50 6.44
C LYS A 135 -0.27 13.08 6.77
N VAL A 136 -1.21 12.32 7.34
CA VAL A 136 -1.07 10.87 7.50
C VAL A 136 -1.12 10.23 6.11
N LEU A 137 -0.04 9.55 5.71
CA LEU A 137 0.14 9.02 4.36
C LEU A 137 -0.24 7.55 4.25
N GLY A 138 -0.06 6.79 5.32
CA GLY A 138 -0.27 5.35 5.31
C GLY A 138 0.22 4.68 6.59
N LEU A 139 0.11 3.34 6.60
CA LEU A 139 0.56 2.49 7.68
C LEU A 139 1.34 1.31 7.14
N LEU A 140 2.34 0.87 7.91
CA LEU A 140 3.20 -0.26 7.61
C LEU A 140 3.07 -1.30 8.73
N GLN A 141 2.77 -2.55 8.40
CA GLN A 141 2.84 -3.65 9.37
C GLN A 141 4.26 -4.24 9.35
N CYS A 142 4.91 -4.29 10.51
CA CYS A 142 6.31 -4.72 10.62
C CYS A 142 6.45 -6.08 11.32
N SER A 143 7.36 -6.93 10.84
CA SER A 143 7.52 -8.31 11.35
C SER A 143 8.54 -8.49 12.47
N HIS A 144 9.29 -7.44 12.80
CA HIS A 144 10.51 -7.51 13.64
C HIS A 144 11.67 -8.29 13.02
N GLN A 145 11.56 -8.77 11.77
CA GLN A 145 12.74 -9.27 11.06
C GLN A 145 13.71 -8.10 10.83
N LEU A 146 14.93 -8.24 11.38
CA LEU A 146 15.96 -7.22 11.32
C LEU A 146 16.87 -7.46 10.11
N GLY A 147 17.30 -6.37 9.49
CA GLY A 147 18.22 -6.40 8.36
C GLY A 147 18.90 -5.06 8.12
N THR A 148 19.45 -4.89 6.93
CA THR A 148 19.97 -3.61 6.44
C THR A 148 19.00 -2.97 5.45
N ALA A 149 19.19 -1.68 5.17
CA ALA A 149 18.44 -1.00 4.12
C ALA A 149 18.62 -1.67 2.75
N GLU A 150 19.83 -2.11 2.41
CA GLU A 150 20.15 -2.78 1.14
C GLU A 150 19.34 -4.07 0.93
N GLU A 151 19.13 -4.85 2.00
CA GLU A 151 18.41 -6.13 1.92
C GLU A 151 16.91 -5.94 1.63
N PHE A 152 16.32 -4.81 2.02
CA PHE A 152 14.88 -4.55 1.95
C PHE A 152 14.49 -3.34 1.08
N MET A 153 15.41 -2.85 0.25
CA MET A 153 15.19 -1.73 -0.66
C MET A 153 15.31 -2.17 -2.11
N HIS A 154 14.50 -1.57 -2.98
CA HIS A 154 14.64 -1.79 -4.41
C HIS A 154 16.05 -1.39 -4.89
N PRO A 155 16.73 -2.20 -5.73
CA PRO A 155 18.15 -1.96 -6.08
C PRO A 155 18.43 -0.60 -6.75
N THR A 156 17.43 0.00 -7.39
CA THR A 156 17.57 1.34 -7.97
C THR A 156 17.54 2.42 -6.89
N GLU A 157 16.61 2.34 -5.94
CA GLU A 157 16.55 3.26 -4.80
C GLU A 157 17.79 3.14 -3.91
N TRP A 158 18.34 1.94 -3.76
CA TRP A 158 19.57 1.72 -3.02
C TRP A 158 20.75 2.46 -3.66
N ARG A 159 20.92 2.33 -4.98
CA ARG A 159 21.95 3.05 -5.73
C ARG A 159 21.81 4.56 -5.57
N ASP A 160 20.59 5.08 -5.72
CA ASP A 160 20.33 6.51 -5.59
C ASP A 160 20.57 7.02 -4.16
N LYS A 161 20.20 6.22 -3.14
CA LYS A 161 20.47 6.52 -1.74
C LYS A 161 21.97 6.59 -1.43
N VAL A 162 22.75 5.64 -1.92
CA VAL A 162 24.20 5.57 -1.65
C VAL A 162 24.95 6.66 -2.40
N ALA A 163 24.46 7.06 -3.58
CA ALA A 163 25.03 8.17 -4.34
C ALA A 163 24.77 9.54 -3.70
N ASP A 164 23.75 9.68 -2.86
CA ASP A 164 23.41 10.92 -2.15
C ASP A 164 24.18 11.02 -0.80
N PRO A 165 25.15 11.95 -0.67
CA PRO A 165 25.94 12.10 0.55
C PRO A 165 25.09 12.42 1.80
N ASP A 166 23.93 13.06 1.64
CA ASP A 166 23.06 13.40 2.76
C ASP A 166 22.27 12.19 3.28
N ARG A 167 22.18 11.11 2.50
CA ARG A 167 21.35 9.93 2.79
C ARG A 167 22.15 8.63 2.91
N ALA A 168 23.37 8.56 2.37
CA ALA A 168 24.16 7.34 2.31
C ALA A 168 24.27 6.62 3.67
N ASP A 169 24.58 7.37 4.73
CA ASP A 169 24.75 6.81 6.09
C ASP A 169 23.48 6.76 6.94
N LYS A 170 22.35 7.24 6.41
CA LYS A 170 21.09 7.33 7.17
C LYS A 170 20.20 6.12 6.94
N TRP A 171 19.42 5.77 7.96
CA TRP A 171 18.38 4.72 7.91
C TRP A 171 18.86 3.31 7.52
N ASN A 172 20.14 3.00 7.73
CA ASN A 172 20.72 1.72 7.30
C ASN A 172 20.31 0.53 8.17
N HIS A 173 19.80 0.76 9.39
CA HIS A 173 19.30 -0.32 10.25
C HIS A 173 17.81 -0.54 10.01
N ALA A 174 17.45 -1.68 9.45
CA ALA A 174 16.11 -1.92 8.95
C ALA A 174 15.30 -2.89 9.83
N VAL A 175 13.98 -2.67 9.87
CA VAL A 175 12.97 -3.63 10.32
C VAL A 175 12.02 -3.88 9.15
N ARG A 176 11.84 -5.14 8.76
CA ARG A 176 11.08 -5.51 7.57
C ARG A 176 9.59 -5.16 7.70
N VAL A 177 9.05 -4.60 6.62
CA VAL A 177 7.61 -4.38 6.42
C VAL A 177 7.05 -5.57 5.65
N VAL A 178 5.90 -6.08 6.08
CA VAL A 178 5.23 -7.24 5.46
C VAL A 178 3.93 -6.90 4.76
N ARG A 179 3.27 -5.81 5.17
CA ARG A 179 2.06 -5.26 4.53
C ARG A 179 2.06 -3.74 4.69
N ALA A 180 1.45 -3.05 3.75
CA ALA A 180 1.31 -1.60 3.80
C ALA A 180 -0.04 -1.18 3.25
N TRP A 181 -0.58 -0.10 3.80
CA TRP A 181 -1.78 0.54 3.27
C TRP A 181 -1.55 2.03 3.17
N ARG A 182 -1.99 2.61 2.06
CA ARG A 182 -1.95 4.05 1.80
C ARG A 182 -3.30 4.66 2.17
N VAL A 183 -3.26 5.82 2.84
CA VAL A 183 -4.46 6.65 3.06
C VAL A 183 -4.82 7.32 1.74
N THR A 184 -6.08 7.26 1.34
CA THR A 184 -6.53 7.92 0.10
C THR A 184 -6.31 9.43 0.21
N PRO A 185 -5.79 10.10 -0.84
CA PRO A 185 -5.52 11.54 -0.79
C PRO A 185 -6.71 12.38 -0.30
N GLU A 186 -7.92 11.96 -0.64
CA GLU A 186 -9.19 12.63 -0.31
C GLU A 186 -9.54 12.57 1.19
N THR A 187 -9.00 11.59 1.93
CA THR A 187 -9.29 11.39 3.36
C THR A 187 -8.09 11.63 4.27
N ARG A 188 -7.00 12.18 3.72
CA ARG A 188 -5.78 12.46 4.48
C ARG A 188 -6.03 13.48 5.60
N MET A 189 -5.94 12.99 6.83
CA MET A 189 -6.03 13.80 8.04
C MET A 189 -4.69 14.51 8.33
N ASP A 190 -4.76 15.69 8.95
CA ASP A 190 -3.56 16.33 9.51
C ASP A 190 -3.04 15.53 10.71
N VAL A 191 -1.72 15.42 10.87
CA VAL A 191 -1.13 14.62 11.94
C VAL A 191 -1.44 15.19 13.32
N GLU A 192 -1.61 16.51 13.44
CA GLU A 192 -2.00 17.16 14.71
C GLU A 192 -3.45 16.85 15.07
N GLU A 193 -4.30 16.69 14.07
CA GLU A 193 -5.68 16.25 14.25
C GLU A 193 -5.74 14.74 14.53
N PHE A 194 -4.91 13.95 13.86
CA PHE A 194 -4.87 12.50 14.01
C PHE A 194 -4.29 12.07 15.36
N ALA A 195 -3.17 12.65 15.78
CA ALA A 195 -2.45 12.27 16.99
C ALA A 195 -2.08 13.52 17.83
N PRO A 196 -3.07 14.23 18.39
CA PRO A 196 -2.86 15.49 19.11
C PRO A 196 -1.99 15.37 20.37
N GLN A 197 -1.98 14.21 21.02
CA GLN A 197 -1.20 13.95 22.23
C GLN A 197 0.24 13.60 21.86
N SER A 198 0.42 12.70 20.89
CA SER A 198 1.73 12.30 20.37
C SER A 198 2.46 13.45 19.66
N THR A 199 1.74 14.45 19.16
CA THR A 199 2.29 15.64 18.50
C THR A 199 2.36 16.89 19.40
N ALA A 200 1.91 16.80 20.65
CA ALA A 200 1.92 17.92 21.58
C ALA A 200 3.35 18.46 21.81
N ALA A 201 3.47 19.80 21.82
CA ALA A 201 4.64 20.62 22.16
C ALA A 201 6.02 19.92 22.20
N GLY A 202 6.77 19.95 21.09
CA GLY A 202 8.20 19.64 21.07
C GLY A 202 8.60 18.19 20.75
N ALA A 203 7.64 17.27 20.59
CA ALA A 203 7.91 15.87 20.27
C ALA A 203 8.42 15.62 18.82
N TRP A 204 8.27 16.61 17.91
CA TRP A 204 8.50 16.46 16.46
C TRP A 204 9.86 15.87 16.06
N ARG A 205 10.95 16.26 16.73
CA ARG A 205 12.30 15.74 16.42
C ARG A 205 12.47 14.27 16.80
N HIS A 206 11.80 13.82 17.85
CA HIS A 206 11.91 12.44 18.33
C HIS A 206 11.09 11.49 17.47
N ILE A 207 9.93 11.94 16.97
CA ILE A 207 9.04 11.12 16.14
C ILE A 207 9.77 10.64 14.88
N GLY A 208 10.48 11.51 14.15
CA GLY A 208 11.18 11.10 12.93
C GLY A 208 12.42 10.22 13.15
N ALA A 209 13.04 10.26 14.33
CA ALA A 209 14.26 9.53 14.62
C ALA A 209 14.03 8.18 15.30
N GLN A 210 12.99 8.07 16.13
CA GLN A 210 12.73 6.91 16.99
C GLN A 210 11.30 6.38 16.86
N GLY A 211 10.38 7.16 16.28
CA GLY A 211 8.95 6.94 16.41
C GLY A 211 8.45 7.24 17.83
N VAL A 212 7.12 7.30 17.98
CA VAL A 212 6.44 7.39 19.27
C VAL A 212 5.25 6.43 19.27
N ARG A 213 5.02 5.73 20.38
CA ARG A 213 3.84 4.87 20.51
C ARG A 213 2.60 5.75 20.68
N LEU A 214 1.55 5.46 19.92
CA LEU A 214 0.28 6.17 20.00
C LEU A 214 -0.49 5.78 21.27
N GLU A 215 -1.24 6.75 21.80
CA GLU A 215 -2.23 6.48 22.83
C GLU A 215 -3.45 5.75 22.26
N ARG A 216 -4.25 5.11 23.12
CA ARG A 216 -5.42 4.30 22.69
C ARG A 216 -6.38 5.07 21.79
N ASP A 217 -6.71 6.31 22.15
CA ASP A 217 -7.64 7.14 21.38
C ASP A 217 -7.06 7.56 20.02
N GLU A 218 -5.73 7.74 19.94
CA GLU A 218 -5.04 8.08 18.69
C GLU A 218 -4.93 6.86 17.77
N ALA A 219 -4.60 5.69 18.32
CA ALA A 219 -4.58 4.43 17.58
C ALA A 219 -5.97 4.10 17.02
N GLY A 220 -7.04 4.32 17.80
CA GLY A 220 -8.42 4.09 17.38
C GLY A 220 -8.84 4.93 16.16
N ARG A 221 -8.25 6.11 15.96
CA ARG A 221 -8.56 6.98 14.79
C ARG A 221 -8.15 6.35 13.46
N LEU A 222 -7.25 5.36 13.46
CA LEU A 222 -6.93 4.60 12.26
C LEU A 222 -8.17 3.96 11.64
N LEU A 223 -9.15 3.56 12.46
CA LEU A 223 -10.39 2.93 12.02
C LEU A 223 -11.31 3.88 11.23
N HIS A 224 -11.03 5.18 11.22
CA HIS A 224 -11.78 6.20 10.49
C HIS A 224 -11.14 6.58 9.14
N LEU A 225 -9.98 6.04 8.82
CA LEU A 225 -9.29 6.33 7.56
C LEU A 225 -9.79 5.42 6.44
N ASP A 226 -9.84 5.97 5.23
CA ASP A 226 -10.00 5.18 4.01
C ASP A 226 -8.63 4.73 3.52
N LEU A 227 -8.48 3.42 3.39
CA LEU A 227 -7.21 2.77 3.11
C LEU A 227 -7.28 2.00 1.79
N SER A 228 -6.14 1.88 1.14
CA SER A 228 -5.90 0.95 0.05
C SER A 228 -4.63 0.17 0.33
N GLU A 229 -4.68 -1.16 0.32
CA GLU A 229 -3.46 -1.97 0.44
C GLU A 229 -2.56 -1.74 -0.78
N VAL A 230 -1.26 -1.61 -0.55
CA VAL A 230 -0.25 -1.32 -1.58
C VAL A 230 0.90 -2.31 -1.50
N ASP A 231 1.55 -2.55 -2.64
CA ASP A 231 2.66 -3.48 -2.72
C ASP A 231 3.81 -3.06 -1.79
N VAL A 232 4.53 -4.06 -1.29
CA VAL A 232 5.71 -3.88 -0.45
C VAL A 232 6.89 -4.58 -1.11
N PHE A 233 8.03 -3.90 -1.21
CA PHE A 233 9.24 -4.49 -1.77
C PHE A 233 9.59 -5.81 -1.09
N GLY A 234 9.88 -6.84 -1.89
CA GLY A 234 10.24 -8.16 -1.40
C GLY A 234 9.11 -8.95 -0.74
N GLN A 235 7.84 -8.50 -0.88
CA GLN A 235 6.65 -9.29 -0.54
C GLN A 235 5.91 -9.75 -1.81
N ASN A 236 4.93 -10.63 -1.63
CA ASN A 236 4.07 -11.05 -2.73
C ASN A 236 3.20 -9.87 -3.21
N PRO A 237 3.10 -9.61 -4.53
CA PRO A 237 2.22 -8.58 -5.06
C PRO A 237 0.76 -8.81 -4.68
N ILE A 238 0.02 -7.72 -4.50
CA ILE A 238 -1.40 -7.78 -4.17
C ILE A 238 -2.22 -8.00 -5.44
N VAL A 239 -3.11 -9.00 -5.41
CA VAL A 239 -4.05 -9.26 -6.49
C VAL A 239 -5.34 -8.47 -6.24
N GLY A 240 -5.44 -7.28 -6.84
CA GLY A 240 -6.62 -6.41 -6.76
C GLY A 240 -6.61 -5.50 -5.53
N ALA A 241 -6.15 -4.26 -5.71
CA ALA A 241 -6.26 -3.23 -4.69
C ALA A 241 -7.72 -2.74 -4.60
N SER A 242 -8.36 -2.89 -3.45
CA SER A 242 -9.67 -2.31 -3.19
C SER A 242 -9.55 -1.22 -2.12
N VAL A 243 -10.26 -0.11 -2.31
CA VAL A 243 -10.34 0.97 -1.32
C VAL A 243 -11.51 0.66 -0.39
N ALA A 244 -11.23 0.58 0.91
CA ALA A 244 -12.23 0.30 1.93
C ALA A 244 -11.93 1.09 3.22
N ALA A 245 -12.92 1.14 4.12
CA ALA A 245 -12.68 1.68 5.45
C ALA A 245 -11.68 0.78 6.19
N ALA A 246 -10.87 1.35 7.06
CA ALA A 246 -9.83 0.61 7.78
C ALA A 246 -10.31 -0.69 8.47
N PRO A 247 -11.45 -0.77 9.17
CA PRO A 247 -11.92 -2.02 9.79
C PRO A 247 -12.08 -3.17 8.79
N GLU A 248 -12.54 -2.87 7.58
CA GLU A 248 -12.78 -3.85 6.52
C GLU A 248 -11.45 -4.32 5.90
N ILE A 249 -10.53 -3.38 5.63
CA ILE A 249 -9.26 -3.69 4.96
C ILE A 249 -8.22 -4.32 5.90
N LEU A 250 -8.26 -3.96 7.18
CA LEU A 250 -7.32 -4.40 8.22
C LEU A 250 -7.73 -5.74 8.84
N SER A 251 -8.97 -6.18 8.60
CA SER A 251 -9.41 -7.53 8.97
C SER A 251 -8.51 -8.57 8.28
N PRO A 252 -8.13 -9.67 8.96
CA PRO A 252 -7.40 -10.75 8.33
C PRO A 252 -8.11 -11.17 7.05
N SER A 253 -7.38 -11.26 5.94
CA SER A 253 -7.94 -11.83 4.72
C SER A 253 -8.46 -13.21 5.09
N LYS A 254 -9.78 -13.40 5.13
CA LYS A 254 -10.34 -14.74 5.11
C LYS A 254 -9.71 -15.37 3.88
N ALA A 255 -8.98 -16.47 4.06
CA ALA A 255 -8.51 -17.25 2.93
C ALA A 255 -9.72 -17.42 2.03
N GLY A 256 -9.73 -16.71 0.89
CA GLY A 256 -10.79 -16.88 -0.08
C GLY A 256 -10.76 -18.37 -0.39
N PRO A 257 -11.90 -19.08 -0.40
CA PRO A 257 -11.91 -20.38 -1.01
C PRO A 257 -11.27 -20.18 -2.38
N VAL A 258 -10.14 -20.85 -2.63
CA VAL A 258 -9.53 -20.90 -3.97
C VAL A 258 -10.69 -21.08 -4.92
N SER A 259 -10.97 -20.07 -5.76
CA SER A 259 -12.28 -19.89 -6.39
C SER A 259 -12.58 -21.07 -7.32
N GLN A 260 -13.16 -22.13 -6.78
CA GLN A 260 -13.68 -23.29 -7.52
C GLN A 260 -15.13 -23.02 -7.98
N THR A 261 -15.71 -21.87 -7.59
CA THR A 261 -17.04 -21.41 -8.02
C THR A 261 -17.05 -19.90 -8.21
N PRO A 262 -17.75 -19.38 -9.23
CA PRO A 262 -17.90 -17.94 -9.41
C PRO A 262 -18.68 -17.35 -8.24
N PHE A 263 -18.11 -16.34 -7.59
CA PHE A 263 -18.80 -15.51 -6.60
C PHE A 263 -19.07 -14.14 -7.23
N THR A 264 -20.24 -13.58 -6.94
CA THR A 264 -20.62 -12.25 -7.39
C THR A 264 -20.23 -11.25 -6.31
N THR A 265 -19.25 -10.39 -6.57
CA THR A 265 -18.97 -9.24 -5.71
C THR A 265 -19.89 -8.10 -6.10
N ARG A 266 -20.57 -7.53 -5.10
CA ARG A 266 -21.22 -6.22 -5.25
C ARG A 266 -20.18 -5.18 -4.86
N GLU A 267 -19.88 -4.23 -5.74
CA GLU A 267 -19.02 -3.10 -5.37
C GLU A 267 -19.57 -2.41 -4.11
N SER A 268 -18.67 -1.88 -3.26
CA SER A 268 -19.07 -1.14 -2.08
C SER A 268 -19.93 0.06 -2.48
N GLU A 269 -21.18 0.05 -2.05
CA GLU A 269 -22.09 1.18 -2.18
C GLU A 269 -21.66 2.26 -1.17
N GLY A 270 -21.51 3.50 -1.64
CA GLY A 270 -21.00 4.59 -0.83
C GLY A 270 -20.64 5.80 -1.70
N PRO A 271 -20.21 6.91 -1.09
CA PRO A 271 -19.98 8.14 -1.82
C PRO A 271 -18.93 7.98 -2.93
N LYS A 272 -19.19 8.58 -4.10
CA LYS A 272 -18.33 8.50 -5.29
C LYS A 272 -18.02 9.89 -5.84
N HIS A 273 -16.80 10.09 -6.30
CA HIS A 273 -16.42 11.27 -7.06
C HIS A 273 -16.44 10.96 -8.56
N LEU A 274 -16.96 11.91 -9.35
CA LEU A 274 -16.68 11.94 -10.78
C LEU A 274 -15.21 12.33 -11.01
N TYR A 275 -14.66 11.87 -12.13
CA TYR A 275 -13.34 12.27 -12.57
C TYR A 275 -13.21 12.29 -14.10
N VAL A 276 -12.21 13.03 -14.58
CA VAL A 276 -11.66 12.91 -15.92
C VAL A 276 -10.17 12.64 -15.79
N LEU A 277 -9.71 11.51 -16.33
CA LEU A 277 -8.28 11.24 -16.51
C LEU A 277 -7.84 11.69 -17.89
N ARG A 278 -6.61 12.19 -17.98
CA ARG A 278 -5.95 12.54 -19.24
C ARG A 278 -4.72 11.67 -19.44
N LEU A 279 -4.52 11.19 -20.66
CA LEU A 279 -3.27 10.54 -21.02
C LEU A 279 -2.22 11.62 -21.35
N ILE A 280 -1.14 11.62 -20.57
CA ILE A 280 0.07 12.38 -20.85
C ILE A 280 0.96 11.58 -21.78
N GLY A 281 1.54 12.28 -22.75
CA GLY A 281 2.31 11.74 -23.87
C GLY A 281 1.85 12.37 -25.18
N SER A 282 2.45 11.98 -26.30
CA SER A 282 2.02 12.40 -27.63
C SER A 282 0.74 11.65 -28.03
N ALA A 283 -0.39 12.36 -28.05
CA ALA A 283 -1.66 11.78 -28.51
C ALA A 283 -1.57 11.30 -29.96
N ASP A 284 -0.82 12.02 -30.79
CA ASP A 284 -0.58 11.67 -32.19
C ASP A 284 0.13 10.31 -32.31
N ASP A 285 1.18 10.10 -31.52
CA ASP A 285 1.94 8.84 -31.51
C ASP A 285 1.10 7.69 -30.94
N PHE A 286 0.29 7.97 -29.92
CA PHE A 286 -0.57 6.95 -29.30
C PHE A 286 -1.66 6.45 -30.27
N LEU A 287 -2.23 7.36 -31.07
CA LEU A 287 -3.28 7.01 -32.03
C LEU A 287 -2.73 6.55 -33.38
N GLY A 288 -1.45 6.80 -33.68
CA GLY A 288 -0.86 6.59 -35.00
C GLY A 288 -1.44 7.52 -36.07
N ARG A 289 -2.09 8.61 -35.67
CA ARG A 289 -2.69 9.65 -36.53
C ARG A 289 -2.73 10.97 -35.79
N SER A 290 -2.84 12.09 -36.51
CA SER A 290 -2.93 13.39 -35.83
C SER A 290 -4.19 13.50 -34.97
N ALA A 291 -3.99 13.87 -33.70
CA ALA A 291 -5.05 14.19 -32.76
C ALA A 291 -5.60 15.61 -32.94
N GLY A 292 -4.96 16.44 -33.78
CA GLY A 292 -5.38 17.82 -34.03
C GLY A 292 -5.37 18.69 -32.76
N GLY A 293 -4.44 18.44 -31.84
CA GLY A 293 -4.33 19.16 -30.56
C GLY A 293 -5.38 18.76 -29.51
N LYS A 294 -6.20 17.74 -29.77
CA LYS A 294 -7.15 17.16 -28.80
C LYS A 294 -6.42 16.26 -27.78
N PHE A 295 -7.06 16.03 -26.65
CA PHE A 295 -6.55 15.15 -25.59
C PHE A 295 -7.26 13.80 -25.60
N ILE A 296 -6.51 12.74 -25.29
CA ILE A 296 -7.07 11.44 -24.97
C ILE A 296 -7.47 11.45 -23.50
N VAL A 297 -8.76 11.24 -23.25
CA VAL A 297 -9.33 11.29 -21.91
C VAL A 297 -10.20 10.08 -21.61
N LYS A 298 -10.40 9.84 -20.32
CA LYS A 298 -11.36 8.88 -19.77
C LYS A 298 -12.21 9.60 -18.73
N ALA A 299 -13.54 9.62 -18.94
CA ALA A 299 -14.49 10.10 -17.94
C ALA A 299 -15.06 8.92 -17.16
N GLY A 300 -15.11 9.02 -15.83
CA GLY A 300 -15.70 7.97 -15.00
C GLY A 300 -16.00 8.41 -13.57
N PHE A 301 -16.28 7.43 -12.70
CA PHE A 301 -16.45 7.67 -11.27
C PHE A 301 -15.74 6.62 -10.40
N SER A 302 -15.32 7.02 -9.20
CA SER A 302 -14.66 6.15 -8.23
C SER A 302 -14.82 6.70 -6.82
N LYS A 303 -14.60 5.87 -5.79
CA LYS A 303 -14.42 6.35 -4.42
C LYS A 303 -13.14 7.20 -4.30
N SER A 304 -12.07 6.80 -4.99
CA SER A 304 -10.80 7.53 -5.07
C SER A 304 -10.38 7.63 -6.56
N PRO A 305 -10.56 8.80 -7.20
CA PRO A 305 -10.06 9.06 -8.54
C PRO A 305 -8.55 8.89 -8.66
N MET A 306 -7.77 9.26 -7.64
CA MET A 306 -6.32 9.12 -7.67
C MET A 306 -5.91 7.64 -7.67
N THR A 307 -6.47 6.82 -6.78
CA THR A 307 -6.19 5.37 -6.77
C THR A 307 -6.59 4.72 -8.09
N ARG A 308 -7.72 5.14 -8.68
CA ARG A 308 -8.15 4.65 -10.00
C ARG A 308 -7.18 5.06 -11.12
N CYS A 309 -6.59 6.25 -11.04
CA CYS A 309 -5.54 6.70 -11.94
C CYS A 309 -4.27 5.87 -11.79
N ASP A 310 -3.85 5.58 -10.55
CA ASP A 310 -2.71 4.71 -10.25
C ASP A 310 -2.93 3.29 -10.80
N ASP A 311 -4.14 2.74 -10.66
CA ASP A 311 -4.50 1.43 -11.22
C ASP A 311 -4.36 1.40 -12.75
N HIS A 312 -4.73 2.49 -13.45
CA HIS A 312 -4.53 2.59 -14.89
C HIS A 312 -3.05 2.68 -15.25
N ASN A 313 -2.25 3.37 -14.44
CA ASN A 313 -0.80 3.47 -14.64
C ASN A 313 -0.08 2.15 -14.36
N ARG A 314 -0.56 1.31 -13.44
CA ARG A 314 0.00 -0.03 -13.18
C ARG A 314 -0.09 -0.96 -14.39
N ALA A 315 -1.09 -0.76 -15.26
CA ALA A 315 -1.24 -1.55 -16.49
C ALA A 315 -0.31 -1.08 -17.62
N LEU A 316 0.34 0.08 -17.48
CA LEU A 316 1.26 0.63 -18.48
C LEU A 316 2.71 0.35 -18.08
N PRO A 317 3.60 -0.01 -19.04
CA PRO A 317 5.02 0.00 -18.77
C PRO A 317 5.48 1.43 -18.45
N ARG A 318 6.46 1.57 -17.55
CA ARG A 318 7.10 2.87 -17.27
C ARG A 318 7.68 3.42 -18.58
N GLY A 319 7.21 4.58 -19.05
CA GLY A 319 7.59 5.10 -20.36
C GLY A 319 7.02 6.48 -20.68
N ALA A 320 6.85 6.77 -21.97
CA ALA A 320 6.40 8.07 -22.47
C ALA A 320 4.93 8.39 -22.18
N PHE A 321 4.16 7.40 -21.73
CA PHE A 321 2.73 7.52 -21.49
C PHE A 321 2.39 7.29 -20.02
N ARG A 322 1.51 8.14 -19.48
CA ARG A 322 0.92 7.95 -18.14
C ARG A 322 -0.43 8.65 -18.07
N TRP A 323 -1.33 8.15 -17.25
CA TRP A 323 -2.56 8.83 -16.88
C TRP A 323 -2.30 9.85 -15.77
N GLU A 324 -2.97 10.99 -15.87
CA GLU A 324 -3.09 11.99 -14.81
C GLU A 324 -4.56 12.29 -14.51
N VAL A 325 -4.87 12.64 -13.28
CA VAL A 325 -6.19 13.17 -12.92
C VAL A 325 -6.26 14.61 -13.43
N LEU A 326 -7.06 14.85 -14.47
CA LEU A 326 -7.29 16.19 -15.01
C LEU A 326 -8.37 16.92 -14.21
N HIS A 327 -9.50 16.24 -13.96
CA HIS A 327 -10.59 16.73 -13.12
C HIS A 327 -10.95 15.67 -12.09
N SER A 328 -11.19 16.09 -10.85
CA SER A 328 -11.83 15.25 -9.84
C SER A 328 -12.62 16.12 -8.87
N GLY A 329 -13.69 15.54 -8.30
CA GLY A 329 -14.50 16.25 -7.34
C GLY A 329 -13.65 16.77 -6.16
N ALA A 330 -12.80 15.90 -5.60
CA ALA A 330 -11.92 16.26 -4.50
C ALA A 330 -10.91 17.38 -4.82
N ALA A 331 -10.29 17.37 -6.00
CA ALA A 331 -9.31 18.40 -6.38
C ALA A 331 -9.95 19.79 -6.59
N LEU A 332 -11.23 19.82 -6.94
CA LEU A 332 -12.00 21.05 -7.22
C LEU A 332 -12.96 21.44 -6.09
N GLY A 333 -12.88 20.80 -4.93
CA GLY A 333 -13.69 21.13 -3.75
C GLY A 333 -15.17 20.69 -3.85
N TYR A 334 -15.49 19.74 -4.72
CA TYR A 334 -16.81 19.12 -4.78
C TYR A 334 -16.92 17.93 -3.82
N ASP A 335 -18.01 17.92 -3.05
CA ASP A 335 -18.39 16.77 -2.24
C ASP A 335 -18.62 15.52 -3.10
N ALA A 336 -18.37 14.36 -2.50
CA ALA A 336 -18.70 13.08 -3.12
C ALA A 336 -20.22 12.98 -3.36
N HIS A 337 -20.61 12.41 -4.50
CA HIS A 337 -22.01 12.12 -4.75
C HIS A 337 -22.49 10.98 -3.84
N PRO A 338 -23.76 11.01 -3.36
CA PRO A 338 -24.20 10.12 -2.28
C PRO A 338 -24.20 8.62 -2.62
N SER A 339 -24.36 8.27 -3.90
CA SER A 339 -24.50 6.88 -4.33
C SER A 339 -23.90 6.64 -5.72
N SER A 340 -23.70 5.36 -6.05
CA SER A 340 -23.23 4.95 -7.38
C SER A 340 -24.19 5.36 -8.50
N ASP A 341 -25.50 5.43 -8.24
CA ASP A 341 -26.49 5.85 -9.24
C ASP A 341 -26.34 7.32 -9.67
N HIS A 342 -26.10 8.22 -8.70
CA HIS A 342 -25.84 9.64 -8.99
C HIS A 342 -24.57 9.78 -9.84
N ALA A 343 -23.52 9.05 -9.46
CA ALA A 343 -22.24 9.08 -10.17
C ALA A 343 -22.34 8.49 -11.57
N LYS A 344 -23.10 7.39 -11.77
CA LYS A 344 -23.41 6.83 -13.09
C LYS A 344 -24.17 7.81 -13.98
N ALA A 345 -25.13 8.55 -13.43
CA ALA A 345 -25.85 9.57 -14.17
C ALA A 345 -24.91 10.69 -14.65
N GLY A 346 -23.99 11.13 -13.78
CA GLY A 346 -22.97 12.10 -14.14
C GLY A 346 -21.97 11.59 -15.17
N GLU A 347 -21.42 10.39 -14.97
CA GLU A 347 -20.52 9.74 -15.92
C GLU A 347 -21.15 9.63 -17.31
N ARG A 348 -22.38 9.12 -17.41
CA ARG A 348 -23.09 9.01 -18.68
C ARG A 348 -23.23 10.36 -19.37
N ALA A 349 -23.61 11.40 -18.64
CA ALA A 349 -23.74 12.75 -19.19
C ALA A 349 -22.39 13.31 -19.68
N MET A 350 -21.28 13.04 -18.97
CA MET A 350 -19.93 13.39 -19.46
C MET A 350 -19.62 12.68 -20.78
N GLN A 351 -19.85 11.37 -20.83
CA GLN A 351 -19.55 10.53 -21.99
C GLN A 351 -20.40 10.93 -23.21
N GLU A 352 -21.67 11.29 -23.01
CA GLU A 352 -22.55 11.81 -24.07
C GLU A 352 -22.00 13.11 -24.68
N VAL A 353 -21.51 14.05 -23.85
CA VAL A 353 -20.88 15.28 -24.33
C VAL A 353 -19.58 14.99 -25.08
N LEU A 354 -18.74 14.08 -24.55
CA LEU A 354 -17.45 13.73 -25.16
C LEU A 354 -17.57 13.01 -26.51
N CYS A 355 -18.71 12.37 -26.78
CA CYS A 355 -19.05 11.80 -28.09
C CYS A 355 -19.47 12.86 -29.13
N GLY A 356 -19.66 14.12 -28.74
CA GLY A 356 -20.16 15.19 -29.61
C GLY A 356 -19.15 15.66 -30.67
N GLY A 357 -19.28 15.16 -31.91
CA GLY A 357 -18.51 15.66 -33.06
C GLY A 357 -18.87 17.12 -33.42
N PRO A 358 -17.93 17.91 -33.99
CA PRO A 358 -16.57 17.55 -34.41
C PRO A 358 -15.50 17.68 -33.31
N ARG A 359 -15.87 18.20 -32.13
CA ARG A 359 -14.95 18.58 -31.05
C ARG A 359 -14.57 17.39 -30.15
N GLY A 360 -15.38 16.34 -30.18
CA GLY A 360 -15.18 15.08 -29.48
C GLY A 360 -15.34 13.88 -30.41
N GLU A 361 -14.71 12.77 -30.05
CA GLU A 361 -14.75 11.50 -30.76
C GLU A 361 -14.58 10.36 -29.75
N SER A 362 -15.39 9.30 -29.84
CA SER A 362 -15.15 8.09 -29.07
C SER A 362 -13.99 7.29 -29.67
N LEU A 363 -13.06 6.85 -28.81
CA LEU A 363 -11.97 5.94 -29.19
C LEU A 363 -12.31 4.47 -28.88
N GLY A 364 -13.58 4.19 -28.55
CA GLY A 364 -14.04 2.88 -28.10
C GLY A 364 -13.93 2.70 -26.58
N GLY A 365 -14.82 1.85 -26.04
CA GLY A 365 -14.93 1.62 -24.61
C GLY A 365 -15.24 2.92 -23.84
N GLU A 366 -14.40 3.23 -22.86
CA GLU A 366 -14.55 4.38 -21.96
C GLU A 366 -13.55 5.52 -22.28
N PHE A 367 -13.02 5.56 -23.51
CA PHE A 367 -11.98 6.51 -23.93
C PHE A 367 -12.46 7.44 -25.04
N PHE A 368 -12.01 8.69 -24.99
CA PHE A 368 -12.45 9.76 -25.87
C PHE A 368 -11.28 10.64 -26.31
N LEU A 369 -11.37 11.16 -27.53
CA LEU A 369 -10.51 12.21 -28.04
C LEU A 369 -11.30 13.52 -28.07
N ALA A 370 -10.91 14.50 -27.27
CA ALA A 370 -11.69 15.73 -27.11
C ALA A 370 -10.84 17.00 -26.99
N GLU A 371 -11.37 18.11 -27.49
CA GLU A 371 -10.79 19.43 -27.23
C GLU A 371 -10.90 19.81 -25.74
N PRO A 372 -9.93 20.58 -25.19
CA PRO A 372 -9.95 21.01 -23.79
C PRO A 372 -11.29 21.61 -23.33
N ALA A 373 -11.84 22.53 -24.13
CA ALA A 373 -13.11 23.17 -23.78
C ALA A 373 -14.33 22.23 -23.86
N LEU A 374 -14.28 21.13 -24.61
CA LEU A 374 -15.33 20.11 -24.58
C LEU A 374 -15.21 19.24 -23.31
N ILE A 375 -13.98 19.01 -22.83
CA ILE A 375 -13.72 18.28 -21.59
C ILE A 375 -14.27 19.05 -20.39
N ASP A 376 -14.07 20.36 -20.33
CA ASP A 376 -14.62 21.21 -19.26
C ASP A 376 -16.16 21.24 -19.30
N MET A 377 -16.74 21.34 -20.50
CA MET A 377 -18.20 21.26 -20.67
C MET A 377 -18.75 19.90 -20.23
N ALA A 378 -18.06 18.81 -20.58
CA ALA A 378 -18.44 17.47 -20.15
C ALA A 378 -18.42 17.38 -18.63
N TRP A 379 -17.35 17.85 -17.99
CA TRP A 379 -17.20 17.88 -16.54
C TRP A 379 -18.35 18.62 -15.84
N ASP A 380 -18.67 19.83 -16.28
CA ASP A 380 -19.77 20.63 -15.72
C ASP A 380 -21.13 19.94 -15.90
N THR A 381 -21.36 19.38 -17.11
CA THR A 381 -22.60 18.67 -17.45
C THR A 381 -22.76 17.41 -16.59
N GLY A 382 -21.68 16.65 -16.39
CA GLY A 382 -21.67 15.46 -15.53
C GLY A 382 -22.02 15.78 -14.09
N ASN A 383 -21.38 16.79 -13.50
CA ASN A 383 -21.68 17.22 -12.14
C ASN A 383 -23.11 17.74 -11.99
N ALA A 384 -23.63 18.49 -12.96
CA ALA A 384 -25.01 18.95 -12.97
C ALA A 384 -26.01 17.79 -13.05
N ALA A 385 -25.74 16.79 -13.91
CA ALA A 385 -26.58 15.60 -14.05
C ALA A 385 -26.59 14.76 -12.77
N ALA A 386 -25.41 14.52 -12.18
CA ALA A 386 -25.28 13.78 -10.92
C ALA A 386 -26.06 14.46 -9.77
N ARG A 387 -26.02 15.80 -9.68
CA ARG A 387 -26.78 16.55 -8.65
C ARG A 387 -28.29 16.54 -8.86
N ARG A 388 -28.73 16.50 -10.12
CA ARG A 388 -30.17 16.51 -10.48
C ARG A 388 -30.79 15.11 -10.48
N PHE A 389 -29.98 14.07 -10.38
CA PHE A 389 -30.45 12.70 -10.37
C PHE A 389 -31.45 12.48 -9.23
N ARG A 390 -32.64 12.00 -9.60
CA ARG A 390 -33.68 11.56 -8.68
C ARG A 390 -34.00 10.12 -9.04
N ARG A 391 -34.03 9.24 -8.03
CA ARG A 391 -34.35 7.82 -8.21
C ARG A 391 -35.76 7.59 -8.72
#